data_AF-A0A961DHA9-F1
#
_entry.id   AF-A0A961DHA9-F1
#
_cell.length_a   1.000
_cell.length_b   1.000
_cell.length_c   1.000
_cell.angle_alpha   90.00
_cell.angle_beta   90.00
_cell.angle_gamma   90.00
#
_symmetry.space_group_name_H-M   'P 1'
#
loop_
_entity.id
_entity.type
_entity.pdbx_description
1 polymer ?
#
loop_
_entity_poly.entity_id
_entity_poly.type
_entity_poly.pdbx_seq_one_letter_code
_entity_poly.pdbx_strand_id
1 'polypeptide(L)'
;MTIQSMRWRSGFAALCLFACSGFAQLTPDRLYVGVDRVIPMTASVPDALNGEVTISLHKAGSAEEISRAPAAEGELDLAGLFPSLWASGEPRRVVYAQLNVGDQPIGPAVVIQPLLSPATAVQPPNPRSAPEFVQGPNIFSGYRTYVDKYVRWKTSQGEILYRLRPDIAPNTAFNYRQLVEGGFYTDIIFHRIVGGTRSFVIQVGDPTGQGSGGPGYVIDLEQSTLPHDFGVLSMARTNDPNTNGSQVFVCLSREGTSFLDGRYTAFGEAISGAETIRAIAATPVDSSDRPNDPPVLISAELIDADPYGTGPEPLSTQARGDKEVR
;
A
#
# COMPACT_ATOMS: atom_id res chain seq x y z
N MET A 1 -70.43 12.78 -5.50
CA MET A 1 -69.22 12.29 -4.80
C MET A 1 -68.05 13.12 -5.30
N THR A 2 -67.57 14.02 -4.46
CA THR A 2 -66.64 15.11 -4.80
C THR A 2 -65.21 14.57 -4.84
N ILE A 3 -64.55 14.65 -5.99
CA ILE A 3 -63.13 14.30 -6.14
C ILE A 3 -62.30 15.53 -5.77
N GLN A 4 -61.54 15.42 -4.68
CA GLN A 4 -60.58 16.44 -4.24
C GLN A 4 -59.39 16.50 -5.22
N SER A 5 -59.15 17.69 -5.77
CA SER A 5 -57.93 18.04 -6.49
C SER A 5 -56.77 18.26 -5.51
N MET A 6 -55.76 17.41 -5.57
CA MET A 6 -54.56 17.48 -4.76
C MET A 6 -53.57 18.49 -5.36
N ARG A 7 -53.30 19.57 -4.62
CA ARG A 7 -52.33 20.62 -4.97
C ARG A 7 -50.91 20.09 -4.86
N TRP A 8 -50.15 20.15 -5.95
CA TRP A 8 -48.70 19.97 -5.92
C TRP A 8 -48.05 21.25 -5.37
N ARG A 9 -47.30 21.12 -4.27
CA ARG A 9 -46.41 22.16 -3.77
C ARG A 9 -45.02 21.95 -4.37
N SER A 10 -44.58 22.94 -5.13
CA SER A 10 -43.23 23.07 -5.69
C SER A 10 -42.22 23.19 -4.55
N GLY A 11 -41.43 22.15 -4.32
CA GLY A 11 -40.24 22.19 -3.47
C GLY A 11 -39.04 22.62 -4.30
N PHE A 12 -38.42 23.73 -3.90
CA PHE A 12 -37.13 24.21 -4.40
C PHE A 12 -36.09 23.08 -4.37
N ALA A 13 -35.63 22.64 -5.54
CA ALA A 13 -34.41 21.85 -5.65
C ALA A 13 -33.24 22.83 -5.44
N ALA A 14 -32.64 22.79 -4.24
CA ALA A 14 -31.35 23.40 -4.00
C ALA A 14 -30.32 22.63 -4.84
N LEU A 15 -29.89 23.24 -5.93
CA LEU A 15 -28.78 22.79 -6.75
C LEU A 15 -27.51 22.94 -5.91
N CYS A 16 -27.11 21.89 -5.19
CA CYS A 16 -25.79 21.81 -4.58
C CYS A 16 -24.76 21.72 -5.70
N LEU A 17 -24.31 22.89 -6.17
CA LEU A 17 -23.04 23.05 -6.87
C LEU A 17 -21.96 22.61 -5.88
N PHE A 18 -21.53 21.34 -5.97
CA PHE A 18 -20.24 20.95 -5.45
C PHE A 18 -19.19 21.74 -6.23
N ALA A 19 -18.73 22.86 -5.66
CA ALA A 19 -17.43 23.38 -6.03
C ALA A 19 -16.44 22.24 -5.78
N CYS A 20 -15.77 21.76 -6.83
CA CYS A 20 -14.54 20.99 -6.68
C CYS A 20 -13.55 21.92 -5.97
N SER A 21 -13.58 21.97 -4.65
CA SER A 21 -12.43 22.36 -3.85
C SER A 21 -11.36 21.32 -4.15
N GLY A 22 -10.48 21.62 -5.11
CA GLY A 22 -9.32 20.79 -5.39
C GLY A 22 -8.58 20.55 -4.07
N PHE A 23 -8.21 19.31 -3.79
CA PHE A 23 -7.34 19.03 -2.66
C PHE A 23 -5.94 19.52 -3.01
N ALA A 24 -5.30 20.26 -2.10
CA ALA A 24 -3.90 20.60 -2.27
C ALA A 24 -3.07 19.31 -2.31
N GLN A 25 -2.20 19.20 -3.31
CA GLN A 25 -1.52 17.94 -3.60
C GLN A 25 -0.28 18.19 -4.46
N LEU A 26 0.80 17.44 -4.18
CA LEU A 26 1.89 17.24 -5.14
C LEU A 26 1.64 15.97 -5.94
N THR A 27 1.65 16.06 -7.26
CA THR A 27 1.40 14.92 -8.15
C THR A 27 2.53 14.76 -9.16
N PRO A 28 3.04 13.55 -9.41
CA PRO A 28 3.97 13.31 -10.50
C PRO A 28 3.23 13.25 -11.83
N ASP A 29 3.77 13.92 -12.86
CA ASP A 29 3.15 13.94 -14.19
C ASP A 29 3.34 12.62 -14.94
N ARG A 30 4.27 11.78 -14.48
CA ARG A 30 4.57 10.47 -15.06
C ARG A 30 5.08 9.50 -14.01
N LEU A 31 4.89 8.22 -14.30
CA LEU A 31 5.32 7.15 -13.41
C LEU A 31 6.83 6.88 -13.43
N TYR A 32 7.49 7.03 -14.59
CA TYR A 32 8.92 6.73 -14.75
C TYR A 32 9.70 7.97 -15.20
N VAL A 33 10.85 8.18 -14.56
CA VAL A 33 11.82 9.22 -14.90
C VAL A 33 13.20 8.60 -15.04
N GLY A 34 13.81 8.74 -16.22
CA GLY A 34 15.16 8.25 -16.49
C GLY A 34 16.24 9.08 -15.78
N VAL A 35 17.43 8.48 -15.62
CA VAL A 35 18.59 9.12 -14.98
C VAL A 35 18.92 10.48 -15.60
N ASP A 36 19.26 11.46 -14.76
CA ASP A 36 19.65 12.83 -15.14
C ASP A 36 18.60 13.59 -15.96
N ARG A 37 17.32 13.28 -15.74
CA ARG A 37 16.19 14.00 -16.34
C ARG A 37 15.50 14.87 -15.32
N VAL A 38 14.73 15.84 -15.82
CA VAL A 38 13.73 16.53 -15.01
C VAL A 38 12.78 15.50 -14.38
N ILE A 39 12.37 15.74 -13.14
CA ILE A 39 11.34 14.97 -12.43
C ILE A 39 10.11 15.87 -12.37
N PRO A 40 9.23 15.83 -13.40
CA PRO A 40 8.14 16.78 -13.53
C PRO A 40 7.02 16.45 -12.55
N MET A 41 6.57 17.47 -11.85
CA MET A 41 5.49 17.40 -10.87
C MET A 41 4.54 18.58 -11.05
N THR A 42 3.30 18.41 -10.61
CA THR A 42 2.33 19.49 -10.46
C THR A 42 2.00 19.67 -8.98
N ALA A 43 2.21 20.88 -8.45
CA ALA A 43 1.75 21.29 -7.13
C ALA A 43 0.42 22.07 -7.26
N SER A 44 -0.65 21.55 -6.66
CA SER A 44 -1.92 22.26 -6.55
C SER A 44 -2.08 22.78 -5.13
N VAL A 45 -2.37 24.07 -4.97
CA VAL A 45 -2.58 24.73 -3.66
C VAL A 45 -3.80 25.65 -3.79
N PRO A 46 -4.97 25.32 -3.22
CA PRO A 46 -6.13 26.18 -3.29
C PRO A 46 -5.88 27.55 -2.65
N ASP A 47 -6.44 28.61 -3.25
CA ASP A 47 -6.36 30.00 -2.79
C ASP A 47 -6.72 30.21 -1.29
N ALA A 48 -7.48 29.28 -0.71
CA ALA A 48 -7.87 29.32 0.70
C ALA A 48 -6.71 29.02 1.67
N LEU A 49 -5.63 28.40 1.21
CA LEU A 49 -4.45 28.09 2.01
C LEU A 49 -3.45 29.23 1.92
N ASN A 50 -3.23 29.93 3.04
CA ASN A 50 -2.24 31.00 3.14
C ASN A 50 -0.94 30.47 3.73
N GLY A 51 0.19 30.70 3.06
CA GLY A 51 1.51 30.36 3.57
C GLY A 51 2.55 30.23 2.45
N GLU A 52 3.82 30.15 2.83
CA GLU A 52 4.88 29.82 1.88
C GLU A 52 4.72 28.37 1.41
N VAL A 53 4.69 28.17 0.09
CA VAL A 53 4.65 26.83 -0.51
C VAL A 53 6.07 26.29 -0.54
N THR A 54 6.29 25.15 0.11
CA THR A 54 7.58 24.46 0.09
C THR A 54 7.38 22.98 -0.20
N ILE A 55 8.41 22.34 -0.74
CA ILE A 55 8.49 20.88 -0.80
C ILE A 55 9.60 20.44 0.16
N SER A 56 9.36 19.38 0.92
CA SER A 56 10.36 18.73 1.76
C SER A 56 10.61 17.31 1.29
N LEU A 57 11.89 16.91 1.27
CA LEU A 57 12.29 15.53 1.06
C LEU A 57 12.47 14.85 2.42
N HIS A 58 11.85 13.69 2.59
CA HIS A 58 11.92 12.91 3.81
C HIS A 58 12.59 11.57 3.55
N LYS A 59 13.33 11.13 4.55
CA LYS A 59 13.92 9.80 4.57
C LYS A 59 12.84 8.78 4.89
N ALA A 60 12.75 7.78 4.05
CA ALA A 60 11.90 6.62 4.23
C ALA A 60 12.07 5.96 5.62
N GLY A 61 10.94 5.66 6.27
CA GLY A 61 10.91 4.94 7.55
C GLY A 61 11.29 5.78 8.77
N SER A 62 11.46 7.09 8.61
CA SER A 62 11.65 8.04 9.71
C SER A 62 10.91 9.34 9.45
N ALA A 63 10.66 10.13 10.49
CA ALA A 63 10.16 11.51 10.38
C ALA A 63 11.27 12.53 10.06
N GLU A 64 12.42 12.06 9.57
CA GLU A 64 13.60 12.89 9.32
C GLU A 64 13.46 13.60 7.97
N GLU A 65 13.34 14.93 8.02
CA GLU A 65 13.48 15.79 6.85
C GLU A 65 14.95 15.84 6.41
N ILE A 66 15.20 15.47 5.15
CA ILE A 66 16.53 15.51 4.52
C ILE A 66 16.84 16.95 4.07
N SER A 67 15.86 17.59 3.43
CA SER A 67 15.99 18.93 2.87
C SER A 67 14.62 19.52 2.55
N ARG A 68 14.58 20.84 2.36
CA ARG A 68 13.39 21.59 1.97
C ARG A 68 13.77 22.67 0.97
N ALA A 69 12.88 22.92 0.01
CA ALA A 69 13.06 23.96 -1.00
C ALA A 69 11.74 24.74 -1.19
N PRO A 70 11.81 26.07 -1.45
CA PRO A 70 10.66 26.84 -1.91
C PRO A 70 10.09 26.25 -3.20
N ALA A 71 8.77 26.29 -3.33
CA ALA A 71 8.04 25.87 -4.52
C ALA A 71 6.96 26.89 -4.87
N ALA A 72 6.41 26.78 -6.08
CA ALA A 72 5.25 27.54 -6.51
C ALA A 72 4.13 26.58 -6.89
N GLU A 73 2.90 27.08 -6.87
CA GLU A 73 1.78 26.37 -7.49
C GLU A 73 2.02 26.21 -9.00
N GLY A 74 1.59 25.06 -9.55
CA GLY A 74 1.71 24.71 -10.96
C GLY A 74 2.79 23.66 -11.23
N GLU A 75 3.25 23.64 -12.47
CA GLU A 75 4.29 22.72 -12.94
C GLU A 75 5.66 23.07 -12.35
N LEU A 76 6.40 22.07 -11.90
CA LEU A 76 7.75 22.22 -11.38
C LEU A 76 8.63 21.01 -11.70
N ASP A 77 9.95 21.24 -11.67
CA ASP A 77 10.96 20.17 -11.75
C ASP A 77 11.53 19.89 -10.37
N LEU A 78 11.16 18.73 -9.80
CA LEU A 78 11.64 18.32 -8.49
C LEU A 78 13.16 18.09 -8.47
N ALA A 79 13.77 17.66 -9.57
CA ALA A 79 15.22 17.48 -9.66
C ALA A 79 15.96 18.83 -9.64
N GLY A 80 15.35 19.88 -10.20
CA GLY A 80 15.87 21.25 -10.11
C GLY A 80 15.84 21.80 -8.69
N LEU A 81 14.79 21.49 -7.91
CA LEU A 81 14.70 21.83 -6.49
C LEU A 81 15.66 21.01 -5.62
N PHE A 82 15.87 19.74 -5.98
CA PHE A 82 16.70 18.80 -5.23
C PHE A 82 17.70 18.07 -6.12
N PRO A 83 18.82 18.72 -6.51
CA PRO A 83 19.85 18.08 -7.32
C PRO A 83 20.47 16.82 -6.68
N SER A 84 20.36 16.69 -5.36
CA SER A 84 20.79 15.50 -4.61
C SER A 84 20.07 14.22 -5.03
N LEU A 85 18.89 14.29 -5.65
CA LEU A 85 18.20 13.12 -6.20
C LEU A 85 19.04 12.45 -7.30
N TRP A 86 19.81 13.21 -8.07
CA TRP A 86 20.69 12.64 -9.11
C TRP A 86 22.12 12.39 -8.64
N ALA A 87 22.53 12.96 -7.50
CA ALA A 87 23.88 12.79 -6.97
C ALA A 87 24.27 11.30 -6.85
N SER A 88 25.52 11.00 -7.23
CA SER A 88 26.09 9.67 -7.12
C SER A 88 26.64 9.43 -5.70
N GLY A 89 26.15 8.40 -5.00
CA GLY A 89 26.70 7.96 -3.71
C GLY A 89 25.66 7.32 -2.79
N GLU A 90 26.11 6.33 -1.97
CA GLU A 90 25.36 5.51 -1.00
C GLU A 90 24.13 4.76 -1.58
N PRO A 91 23.65 3.65 -0.98
CA PRO A 91 22.59 2.87 -1.60
C PRO A 91 21.37 3.76 -1.78
N ARG A 92 20.89 3.87 -3.04
CA ARG A 92 19.69 4.63 -3.36
C ARG A 92 18.51 3.98 -2.65
N ARG A 93 17.83 4.75 -1.81
CA ARG A 93 16.64 4.33 -1.08
C ARG A 93 15.43 5.11 -1.57
N VAL A 94 14.24 4.62 -1.22
CA VAL A 94 13.02 5.40 -1.37
C VAL A 94 13.14 6.69 -0.56
N VAL A 95 12.66 7.80 -1.14
CA VAL A 95 12.46 9.07 -0.44
C VAL A 95 11.05 9.57 -0.72
N TYR A 96 10.53 10.41 0.15
CA TYR A 96 9.19 10.98 0.03
C TYR A 96 9.29 12.48 -0.21
N ALA A 97 8.60 13.00 -1.22
CA ALA A 97 8.44 14.43 -1.42
C ALA A 97 7.07 14.88 -0.90
N GLN A 98 7.08 15.73 0.12
CA GLN A 98 5.90 16.25 0.80
C GLN A 98 5.70 17.72 0.44
N LEU A 99 4.50 18.06 -0.04
CA LEU A 99 4.07 19.45 -0.17
C LEU A 99 3.75 20.03 1.20
N ASN A 100 4.15 21.27 1.46
CA ASN A 100 3.83 21.99 2.69
C ASN A 100 3.35 23.40 2.35
N VAL A 101 2.42 23.91 3.15
CA VAL A 101 2.00 25.32 3.13
C VAL A 101 2.26 25.89 4.52
N GLY A 102 3.22 26.81 4.63
CA GLY A 102 3.82 27.16 5.91
C GLY A 102 4.49 25.94 6.55
N ASP A 103 4.15 25.65 7.81
CA ASP A 103 4.67 24.50 8.56
C ASP A 103 3.78 23.24 8.45
N GLN A 104 2.66 23.32 7.71
CA GLN A 104 1.70 22.22 7.62
C GLN A 104 1.99 21.35 6.40
N PRO A 105 2.21 20.04 6.56
CA PRO A 105 2.30 19.12 5.43
C PRO A 105 0.89 18.87 4.87
N ILE A 106 0.75 18.89 3.55
CA ILE A 106 -0.55 18.86 2.87
C ILE A 106 -0.62 17.70 1.88
N GLY A 107 -1.66 16.89 2.01
CA GLY A 107 -1.93 15.74 1.15
C GLY A 107 -0.88 14.62 1.27
N PRO A 108 -1.15 13.44 0.68
CA PRO A 108 -0.17 12.37 0.60
C PRO A 108 1.12 12.80 -0.09
N ALA A 109 2.24 12.29 0.41
CA ALA A 109 3.54 12.52 -0.24
C ALA A 109 3.66 11.78 -1.58
N VAL A 110 4.59 12.23 -2.41
CA VAL A 110 5.03 11.48 -3.60
C VAL A 110 6.16 10.54 -3.19
N VAL A 111 5.96 9.25 -3.42
CA VAL A 111 6.99 8.23 -3.30
C VAL A 111 7.96 8.35 -4.48
N ILE A 112 9.25 8.46 -4.18
CA ILE A 112 10.33 8.50 -5.17
C ILE A 112 11.16 7.23 -4.99
N GLN A 113 10.82 6.21 -5.76
CA GLN A 113 11.38 4.87 -5.65
C GLN A 113 12.52 4.70 -6.67
N PRO A 114 13.76 4.43 -6.25
CA PRO A 114 14.84 4.13 -7.19
C PRO A 114 14.57 2.79 -7.88
N LEU A 115 14.70 2.78 -9.20
CA LEU A 115 14.60 1.58 -10.02
C LEU A 115 15.99 1.00 -10.23
N LEU A 116 16.29 0.00 -9.42
CA LEU A 116 17.44 -0.87 -9.62
C LEU A 116 17.06 -2.00 -10.57
N SER A 117 18.00 -2.47 -11.38
CA SER A 117 17.80 -3.64 -12.24
C SER A 117 17.19 -4.78 -11.42
N PRO A 118 16.00 -5.28 -11.81
CA PRO A 118 15.41 -6.41 -11.11
C PRO A 118 16.28 -7.65 -11.35
N ALA A 119 16.14 -8.65 -10.47
CA ALA A 119 16.61 -9.99 -10.80
C ALA A 119 15.89 -10.44 -12.07
N THR A 120 16.64 -11.03 -13.00
CA THR A 120 16.09 -11.52 -14.26
C THR A 120 15.90 -13.02 -14.17
N ALA A 121 14.72 -13.50 -14.52
CA ALA A 121 14.49 -14.93 -14.69
C ALA A 121 15.21 -15.42 -15.94
N VAL A 122 16.03 -16.46 -15.78
CA VAL A 122 16.71 -17.14 -16.88
C VAL A 122 16.16 -18.56 -16.96
N GLN A 123 15.77 -19.01 -18.15
CA GLN A 123 15.38 -20.39 -18.36
C GLN A 123 16.64 -21.27 -18.34
N PRO A 124 16.75 -22.27 -17.43
CA PRO A 124 17.87 -23.19 -17.44
C PRO A 124 17.94 -23.98 -18.76
N PRO A 125 19.10 -24.57 -19.11
CA PRO A 125 19.25 -25.37 -20.33
C PRO A 125 18.23 -26.50 -20.48
N ASN A 126 17.70 -27.02 -19.36
CA ASN A 126 16.53 -27.88 -19.37
C ASN A 126 15.24 -27.02 -19.39
N PRO A 127 14.47 -27.02 -20.49
CA PRO A 127 13.25 -26.23 -20.61
C PRO A 127 12.10 -26.71 -19.71
N ARG A 128 12.25 -27.85 -19.02
CA ARG A 128 11.29 -28.34 -18.02
C ARG A 128 11.61 -27.87 -16.59
N SER A 129 12.78 -27.26 -16.37
CA SER A 129 13.12 -26.67 -15.08
C SER A 129 12.36 -25.36 -14.88
N ALA A 130 12.05 -25.03 -13.62
CA ALA A 130 11.54 -23.71 -13.28
C ALA A 130 12.58 -22.63 -13.69
N PRO A 131 12.14 -21.45 -14.13
CA PRO A 131 13.03 -20.31 -14.34
C PRO A 131 13.81 -19.98 -13.06
N GLU A 132 15.10 -19.68 -13.20
CA GLU A 132 15.94 -19.27 -12.08
C GLU A 132 16.14 -17.76 -12.11
N PHE A 133 15.85 -17.06 -11.01
CA PHE A 133 16.15 -15.64 -10.88
C PHE A 133 17.64 -15.45 -10.62
N VAL A 134 18.33 -14.80 -11.55
CA VAL A 134 19.75 -14.49 -11.45
C VAL A 134 19.90 -13.02 -11.10
N GLN A 135 20.61 -12.74 -10.01
CA GLN A 135 20.93 -11.38 -9.60
C GLN A 135 22.05 -10.83 -10.50
N GLY A 136 21.69 -9.89 -11.38
CA GLY A 136 22.65 -9.10 -12.15
C GLY A 136 23.25 -7.95 -11.34
N PRO A 137 24.12 -7.12 -11.93
CA PRO A 137 24.55 -5.87 -11.32
C PRO A 137 23.34 -4.98 -11.05
N ASN A 138 23.27 -4.38 -9.85
CA ASN A 138 22.23 -3.42 -9.50
C ASN A 138 22.44 -2.10 -10.28
N ILE A 139 21.98 -2.05 -11.53
CA ILE A 139 22.06 -0.84 -12.33
C ILE A 139 20.89 0.07 -11.96
N PHE A 140 21.21 1.31 -11.60
CA PHE A 140 20.20 2.33 -11.39
C PHE A 140 19.72 2.88 -12.74
N SER A 141 18.43 2.75 -13.02
CA SER A 141 17.82 3.14 -14.30
C SER A 141 16.96 4.40 -14.23
N GLY A 142 16.78 4.97 -13.03
CA GLY A 142 15.96 6.15 -12.79
C GLY A 142 15.00 5.96 -11.63
N TYR A 143 13.97 6.79 -11.56
CA TYR A 143 12.97 6.77 -10.50
C TYR A 143 11.60 6.32 -11.01
N ARG A 144 10.87 5.65 -10.13
CA ARG A 144 9.43 5.49 -10.20
C ARG A 144 8.79 6.47 -9.22
N THR A 145 7.86 7.29 -9.70
CA THR A 145 7.22 8.35 -8.91
C THR A 145 5.71 8.18 -8.89
N TYR A 146 5.11 8.12 -7.70
CA TYR A 146 3.66 7.97 -7.52
C TYR A 146 3.20 8.56 -6.19
N VAL A 147 1.95 9.02 -6.13
CA VAL A 147 1.34 9.49 -4.88
C VAL A 147 1.14 8.30 -3.93
N ASP A 148 1.56 8.47 -2.68
CA ASP A 148 1.38 7.45 -1.64
C ASP A 148 -0.11 7.23 -1.34
N LYS A 149 -0.47 5.97 -1.10
CA LYS A 149 -1.87 5.56 -0.90
C LYS A 149 -1.93 4.49 0.18
N TYR A 150 -2.99 4.54 0.98
CA TYR A 150 -3.40 3.39 1.76
C TYR A 150 -4.21 2.43 0.91
N VAL A 151 -4.31 1.19 1.37
CA VAL A 151 -5.18 0.17 0.77
C VAL A 151 -6.29 -0.16 1.76
N ARG A 152 -7.53 0.15 1.39
CA ARG A 152 -8.72 -0.23 2.15
C ARG A 152 -9.23 -1.56 1.65
N TRP A 153 -9.29 -2.55 2.53
CA TRP A 153 -10.03 -3.79 2.31
C TRP A 153 -11.44 -3.63 2.85
N LYS A 154 -12.44 -3.89 2.00
CA LYS A 154 -13.82 -4.14 2.42
C LYS A 154 -14.03 -5.63 2.44
N THR A 155 -14.32 -6.20 3.60
CA THR A 155 -14.56 -7.63 3.77
C THR A 155 -15.99 -7.89 4.23
N SER A 156 -16.45 -9.13 4.13
CA SER A 156 -17.72 -9.54 4.73
C SER A 156 -17.76 -9.43 6.26
N GLN A 157 -16.61 -9.18 6.92
CA GLN A 157 -16.48 -9.05 8.38
C GLN A 157 -16.16 -7.61 8.83
N GLY A 158 -16.11 -6.64 7.92
CA GLY A 158 -15.74 -5.25 8.21
C GLY A 158 -14.60 -4.72 7.33
N GLU A 159 -14.14 -3.51 7.63
CA GLU A 159 -13.03 -2.89 6.89
C GLU A 159 -11.68 -3.10 7.59
N ILE A 160 -10.60 -3.11 6.80
CA ILE A 160 -9.22 -3.05 7.28
C ILE A 160 -8.49 -2.03 6.43
N LEU A 161 -7.73 -1.13 7.05
CA LEU A 161 -6.92 -0.17 6.34
C LEU A 161 -5.44 -0.51 6.48
N TYR A 162 -4.74 -0.57 5.35
CA TYR A 162 -3.31 -0.88 5.29
C TYR A 162 -2.49 0.31 4.81
N ARG A 163 -1.40 0.58 5.52
CA ARG A 163 -0.27 1.35 5.01
C ARG A 163 0.69 0.41 4.29
N LEU A 164 1.04 0.73 3.05
CA LEU A 164 2.10 0.01 2.34
C LEU A 164 3.49 0.54 2.76
N ARG A 165 4.51 -0.30 2.65
CA ARG A 165 5.89 0.00 3.03
C ARG A 165 6.83 -0.08 1.83
N PRO A 166 6.70 0.81 0.83
CA PRO A 166 7.60 0.84 -0.32
C PRO A 166 9.03 1.18 0.09
N ASP A 167 9.25 1.75 1.28
CA ASP A 167 10.57 1.92 1.88
C ASP A 167 11.27 0.60 2.26
N ILE A 168 10.49 -0.46 2.52
CA ILE A 168 11.01 -1.77 2.92
C ILE A 168 11.01 -2.74 1.74
N ALA A 169 9.89 -2.83 1.02
CA ALA A 169 9.71 -3.75 -0.11
C ALA A 169 9.11 -3.00 -1.33
N PRO A 170 9.91 -2.11 -1.97
CA PRO A 170 9.44 -1.20 -3.01
C PRO A 170 8.79 -1.88 -4.23
N ASN A 171 9.33 -3.01 -4.68
CA ASN A 171 8.80 -3.69 -5.86
C ASN A 171 7.53 -4.46 -5.52
N THR A 172 7.48 -5.07 -4.34
CA THR A 172 6.35 -5.86 -3.85
C THR A 172 5.16 -4.97 -3.51
N ALA A 173 5.39 -3.87 -2.79
CA ALA A 173 4.36 -2.88 -2.49
C ALA A 173 3.76 -2.30 -3.79
N PHE A 174 4.60 -1.99 -4.78
CA PHE A 174 4.12 -1.51 -6.07
C PHE A 174 3.36 -2.58 -6.86
N ASN A 175 3.85 -3.83 -6.91
CA ASN A 175 3.12 -4.95 -7.54
C ASN A 175 1.72 -5.11 -6.92
N TYR A 176 1.66 -5.13 -5.58
CA TYR A 176 0.41 -5.25 -4.86
C TYR A 176 -0.54 -4.08 -5.17
N ARG A 177 -0.02 -2.84 -5.15
CA ARG A 177 -0.76 -1.64 -5.54
C ARG A 177 -1.37 -1.75 -6.94
N GLN A 178 -0.60 -2.20 -7.94
CA GLN A 178 -1.11 -2.34 -9.31
C GLN A 178 -2.24 -3.36 -9.41
N LEU A 179 -2.15 -4.47 -8.67
CA LEU A 179 -3.21 -5.48 -8.61
C LEU A 179 -4.48 -4.91 -7.95
N VAL A 180 -4.33 -4.11 -6.88
CA VAL A 180 -5.45 -3.40 -6.23
C VAL A 180 -6.10 -2.40 -7.19
N GLU A 181 -5.30 -1.55 -7.84
CA GLU A 181 -5.79 -0.56 -8.80
C GLU A 181 -6.53 -1.20 -9.99
N GLY A 182 -6.06 -2.37 -10.45
CA GLY A 182 -6.71 -3.15 -11.49
C GLY A 182 -7.96 -3.93 -11.06
N GLY A 183 -8.36 -3.83 -9.78
CA GLY A 183 -9.54 -4.52 -9.24
C GLY A 183 -9.35 -6.03 -9.03
N PHE A 184 -8.10 -6.53 -9.02
CA PHE A 184 -7.79 -7.96 -8.92
C PHE A 184 -8.38 -8.60 -7.65
N TYR A 185 -8.41 -7.85 -6.54
CA TYR A 185 -8.89 -8.32 -5.24
C TYR A 185 -10.40 -8.07 -5.01
N THR A 186 -11.22 -8.37 -6.02
CA THR A 186 -12.69 -8.24 -5.93
C THR A 186 -13.30 -9.63 -5.78
N ASP A 187 -14.20 -9.79 -4.81
CA ASP A 187 -14.91 -11.04 -4.50
C ASP A 187 -13.98 -12.27 -4.34
N ILE A 188 -12.82 -12.07 -3.70
CA ILE A 188 -11.86 -13.15 -3.41
C ILE A 188 -12.08 -13.68 -1.99
N ILE A 189 -12.15 -15.00 -1.82
CA ILE A 189 -12.30 -15.62 -0.51
C ILE A 189 -10.99 -15.69 0.28
N PHE A 190 -11.11 -15.61 1.61
CA PHE A 190 -10.05 -16.04 2.53
C PHE A 190 -10.00 -17.58 2.53
N HIS A 191 -9.19 -18.17 1.65
CA HIS A 191 -9.20 -19.62 1.39
C HIS A 191 -8.45 -20.43 2.46
N ARG A 192 -7.69 -19.77 3.35
CA ARG A 192 -6.95 -20.41 4.43
C ARG A 192 -6.87 -19.52 5.68
N ILE A 193 -7.24 -20.06 6.82
CA ILE A 193 -7.31 -19.36 8.12
C ILE A 193 -6.68 -20.24 9.20
N VAL A 194 -5.58 -19.77 9.79
CA VAL A 194 -4.86 -20.45 10.87
C VAL A 194 -4.95 -19.61 12.15
N GLY A 195 -6.18 -19.31 12.56
CA GLY A 195 -6.46 -18.40 13.68
C GLY A 195 -6.46 -19.03 15.06
N GLY A 196 -6.82 -20.31 15.15
CA GLY A 196 -7.03 -21.05 16.41
C GLY A 196 -5.78 -21.21 17.28
N THR A 197 -5.32 -22.43 17.53
CA THR A 197 -4.28 -22.71 18.55
C THR A 197 -2.92 -22.08 18.28
N ARG A 198 -2.66 -21.60 17.06
CA ARG A 198 -1.35 -21.06 16.65
C ARG A 198 -1.37 -19.57 16.37
N SER A 199 -2.54 -18.93 16.26
CA SER A 199 -2.72 -17.53 15.87
C SER A 199 -1.68 -17.09 14.82
N PHE A 200 -1.67 -17.79 13.69
CA PHE A 200 -0.62 -17.71 12.68
C PHE A 200 -0.99 -16.68 11.60
N VAL A 201 -1.85 -17.03 10.64
CA VAL A 201 -2.18 -16.16 9.51
C VAL A 201 -3.62 -16.32 9.01
N ILE A 202 -4.15 -15.28 8.36
CA ILE A 202 -5.29 -15.38 7.43
C ILE A 202 -4.78 -15.08 6.02
N GLN A 203 -5.15 -15.89 5.03
CA GLN A 203 -4.58 -15.84 3.67
C GLN A 203 -5.67 -15.66 2.61
N VAL A 204 -5.39 -14.79 1.64
CA VAL A 204 -6.29 -14.33 0.57
C VAL A 204 -5.49 -14.06 -0.72
N GLY A 205 -6.15 -13.64 -1.79
CA GLY A 205 -5.49 -13.20 -3.02
C GLY A 205 -5.29 -14.29 -4.09
N ASP A 206 -5.96 -15.44 -3.93
CA ASP A 206 -6.11 -16.44 -4.98
C ASP A 206 -7.47 -16.27 -5.67
N PRO A 207 -7.54 -15.81 -6.93
CA PRO A 207 -8.80 -15.62 -7.65
C PRO A 207 -9.57 -16.92 -7.92
N THR A 208 -8.92 -18.07 -7.83
CA THR A 208 -9.56 -19.39 -7.97
C THR A 208 -10.17 -19.89 -6.66
N GLY A 209 -9.71 -19.34 -5.52
CA GLY A 209 -10.08 -19.79 -4.18
C GLY A 209 -9.55 -21.17 -3.78
N GLN A 210 -8.63 -21.77 -4.55
CA GLN A 210 -8.12 -23.14 -4.33
C GLN A 210 -6.77 -23.19 -3.57
N GLY A 211 -6.11 -22.05 -3.40
CA GLY A 211 -4.78 -21.91 -2.79
C GLY A 211 -3.62 -22.02 -3.77
N SER A 212 -3.86 -22.20 -5.08
CA SER A 212 -2.83 -22.41 -6.11
C SER A 212 -2.90 -21.47 -7.31
N GLY A 213 -3.90 -20.56 -7.34
CA GLY A 213 -3.97 -19.53 -8.37
C GLY A 213 -3.08 -18.33 -8.09
N GLY A 214 -3.09 -17.38 -9.03
CA GLY A 214 -2.25 -16.19 -8.97
C GLY A 214 -2.54 -15.23 -10.14
N PRO A 215 -1.71 -14.19 -10.33
CA PRO A 215 -1.96 -13.15 -11.32
C PRO A 215 -1.45 -13.51 -12.73
N GLY A 216 -1.04 -14.77 -12.95
CA GLY A 216 -0.45 -15.24 -14.21
C GLY A 216 1.06 -14.98 -14.35
N TYR A 217 1.69 -14.37 -13.34
CA TYR A 217 3.13 -14.16 -13.25
C TYR A 217 3.61 -14.28 -11.81
N VAL A 218 4.93 -14.32 -11.63
CA VAL A 218 5.58 -14.30 -10.31
C VAL A 218 6.66 -13.22 -10.25
N ILE A 219 6.96 -12.77 -9.02
CA ILE A 219 8.06 -11.87 -8.70
C ILE A 219 8.99 -12.52 -7.67
N ASP A 220 10.25 -12.10 -7.72
CA ASP A 220 11.32 -12.57 -6.85
C ASP A 220 11.04 -12.25 -5.36
N LEU A 221 11.74 -12.93 -4.45
CA LEU A 221 11.74 -12.60 -3.03
C LEU A 221 12.45 -11.25 -2.82
N GLU A 222 11.69 -10.22 -2.49
CA GLU A 222 12.26 -8.96 -2.03
C GLU A 222 12.54 -9.04 -0.52
N GLN A 223 13.80 -8.86 -0.14
CA GLN A 223 14.20 -8.93 1.26
C GLN A 223 13.52 -7.83 2.07
N SER A 224 12.82 -8.22 3.14
CA SER A 224 12.11 -7.31 4.02
C SER A 224 12.64 -7.39 5.43
N THR A 225 12.87 -6.22 6.04
CA THR A 225 13.22 -6.07 7.45
C THR A 225 12.00 -5.79 8.33
N LEU A 226 10.80 -5.74 7.75
CA LEU A 226 9.56 -5.52 8.51
C LEU A 226 9.23 -6.77 9.33
N PRO A 227 9.15 -6.68 10.67
CA PRO A 227 8.82 -7.83 11.50
C PRO A 227 7.40 -8.32 11.21
N HIS A 228 7.18 -9.64 11.20
CA HIS A 228 5.85 -10.20 11.09
C HIS A 228 5.10 -10.09 12.44
N ASP A 229 4.57 -8.90 12.73
CA ASP A 229 3.71 -8.58 13.88
C ASP A 229 2.21 -8.70 13.53
N PHE A 230 1.32 -8.53 14.50
CA PHE A 230 -0.13 -8.55 14.24
C PHE A 230 -0.52 -7.50 13.19
N GLY A 231 -1.33 -7.89 12.21
CA GLY A 231 -1.81 -6.99 11.15
C GLY A 231 -0.80 -6.73 10.05
N VAL A 232 0.41 -7.30 10.09
CA VAL A 232 1.38 -7.19 9.00
C VAL A 232 0.94 -8.00 7.79
N LEU A 233 1.02 -7.37 6.61
CA LEU A 233 0.70 -7.94 5.31
C LEU A 233 1.99 -8.41 4.61
N SER A 234 2.00 -9.68 4.19
CA SER A 234 3.18 -10.32 3.60
C SER A 234 2.79 -11.25 2.44
N MET A 235 3.72 -11.46 1.50
CA MET A 235 3.48 -12.29 0.31
C MET A 235 3.46 -13.77 0.67
N ALA A 236 2.42 -14.48 0.22
CA ALA A 236 2.47 -15.93 0.15
C ALA A 236 3.23 -16.38 -1.12
N ARG A 237 3.81 -17.56 -1.07
CA ARG A 237 4.62 -18.16 -2.14
C ARG A 237 4.57 -19.68 -2.08
N THR A 238 5.08 -20.33 -3.13
CA THR A 238 5.34 -21.78 -3.10
C THR A 238 6.60 -22.08 -2.27
N ASN A 239 7.10 -23.32 -2.32
CA ASN A 239 8.36 -23.70 -1.69
C ASN A 239 9.56 -22.90 -2.24
N ASP A 240 9.48 -22.47 -3.49
CA ASP A 240 10.47 -21.59 -4.10
C ASP A 240 10.28 -20.14 -3.58
N PRO A 241 11.29 -19.53 -2.93
CA PRO A 241 11.23 -18.16 -2.46
C PRO A 241 10.82 -17.13 -3.52
N ASN A 242 11.12 -17.39 -4.79
CA ASN A 242 11.02 -16.43 -5.88
C ASN A 242 9.71 -16.59 -6.67
N THR A 243 8.67 -17.01 -5.96
CA THR A 243 7.33 -17.29 -6.52
C THR A 243 6.23 -16.48 -5.84
N ASN A 244 6.55 -15.25 -5.42
CA ASN A 244 5.55 -14.32 -4.93
C ASN A 244 4.62 -13.93 -6.11
N GLY A 245 3.33 -13.75 -5.87
CA GLY A 245 2.37 -13.43 -6.93
C GLY A 245 1.32 -12.42 -6.48
N SER A 246 0.09 -12.89 -6.27
CA SER A 246 -1.03 -12.11 -5.74
C SER A 246 -1.54 -12.62 -4.40
N GLN A 247 -1.14 -13.82 -3.99
CA GLN A 247 -1.56 -14.34 -2.70
C GLN A 247 -0.81 -13.61 -1.58
N VAL A 248 -1.56 -13.14 -0.59
CA VAL A 248 -1.05 -12.41 0.57
C VAL A 248 -1.63 -13.01 1.84
N PHE A 249 -0.91 -12.86 2.94
CA PHE A 249 -1.39 -13.23 4.25
C PHE A 249 -1.23 -12.09 5.26
N VAL A 250 -2.13 -12.07 6.24
CA VAL A 250 -2.10 -11.15 7.37
C VAL A 250 -1.67 -11.92 8.61
N CYS A 251 -0.64 -11.45 9.28
CA CYS A 251 -0.10 -12.03 10.50
C CYS A 251 -1.04 -11.81 11.69
N LEU A 252 -1.28 -12.86 12.48
CA LEU A 252 -2.21 -12.82 13.61
C LEU A 252 -1.53 -12.69 14.98
N SER A 253 -0.23 -12.96 15.08
CA SER A 253 0.53 -12.72 16.30
C SER A 253 2.03 -12.82 16.04
N ARG A 254 2.81 -12.01 16.74
CA ARG A 254 4.28 -12.08 16.67
C ARG A 254 4.83 -13.46 17.05
N GLU A 255 4.26 -14.07 18.10
CA GLU A 255 4.64 -15.42 18.54
C GLU A 255 4.42 -16.45 17.44
N GLY A 256 3.27 -16.37 16.76
CA GLY A 256 2.90 -17.26 15.67
C GLY A 256 3.66 -17.02 14.37
N THR A 257 4.24 -15.83 14.13
CA THR A 257 4.79 -15.48 12.80
C THR A 257 6.26 -15.03 12.78
N SER A 258 6.92 -14.85 13.93
CA SER A 258 8.31 -14.35 13.98
C SER A 258 9.34 -15.17 13.18
N PHE A 259 9.11 -16.48 13.01
CA PHE A 259 9.99 -17.34 12.21
C PHE A 259 9.92 -17.08 10.70
N LEU A 260 8.97 -16.24 10.23
CA LEU A 260 8.84 -15.83 8.85
C LEU A 260 9.76 -14.65 8.49
N ASP A 261 10.30 -13.93 9.48
CA ASP A 261 11.15 -12.76 9.28
C ASP A 261 12.35 -13.08 8.36
N GLY A 262 12.57 -12.21 7.36
CA GLY A 262 13.62 -12.38 6.35
C GLY A 262 13.40 -13.56 5.38
N ARG A 263 12.31 -14.34 5.52
CA ARG A 263 11.99 -15.49 4.66
C ARG A 263 10.79 -15.28 3.75
N TYR A 264 9.97 -14.30 4.10
CA TYR A 264 8.78 -13.85 3.36
C TYR A 264 8.81 -12.33 3.29
N THR A 265 8.35 -11.78 2.17
CA THR A 265 8.35 -10.34 1.95
C THR A 265 7.16 -9.70 2.65
N ALA A 266 7.37 -9.20 3.87
CA ALA A 266 6.44 -8.30 4.54
C ALA A 266 6.53 -6.89 3.91
N PHE A 267 5.40 -6.31 3.53
CA PHE A 267 5.37 -5.07 2.73
C PHE A 267 4.26 -4.09 3.10
N GLY A 268 3.46 -4.38 4.13
CA GLY A 268 2.41 -3.49 4.59
C GLY A 268 2.00 -3.78 6.02
N GLU A 269 1.33 -2.81 6.64
CA GLU A 269 0.93 -2.84 8.04
C GLU A 269 -0.51 -2.34 8.16
N ALA A 270 -1.37 -3.10 8.85
CA ALA A 270 -2.70 -2.62 9.17
C ALA A 270 -2.61 -1.44 10.15
N ILE A 271 -3.35 -0.38 9.88
CA ILE A 271 -3.45 0.83 10.70
C ILE A 271 -4.87 1.01 11.29
N SER A 272 -5.84 0.19 10.87
CA SER A 272 -7.16 0.05 11.48
C SER A 272 -7.78 -1.32 11.13
N GLY A 273 -8.89 -1.70 11.77
CA GLY A 273 -9.60 -2.96 11.49
C GLY A 273 -9.12 -4.17 12.30
N ALA A 274 -8.63 -3.96 13.52
CA ALA A 274 -8.14 -5.04 14.39
C ALA A 274 -9.24 -6.07 14.69
N GLU A 275 -10.46 -5.60 14.95
CA GLU A 275 -11.66 -6.39 15.16
C GLU A 275 -12.04 -7.20 13.92
N THR A 276 -11.95 -6.61 12.72
CA THR A 276 -12.17 -7.30 11.45
C THR A 276 -11.18 -8.45 11.26
N ILE A 277 -9.88 -8.22 11.49
CA ILE A 277 -8.85 -9.26 11.41
C ILE A 277 -9.15 -10.40 12.39
N ARG A 278 -9.52 -10.08 13.64
CA ARG A 278 -9.88 -11.08 14.66
C ARG A 278 -11.15 -11.85 14.30
N ALA A 279 -12.15 -11.18 13.72
CA ALA A 279 -13.39 -11.81 13.29
C ALA A 279 -13.14 -12.83 12.17
N ILE A 280 -12.34 -12.47 11.16
CA ILE A 280 -11.93 -13.40 10.10
C ILE A 280 -11.16 -14.58 10.72
N ALA A 281 -10.20 -14.31 11.61
CA ALA A 281 -9.40 -15.34 12.27
C ALA A 281 -10.21 -16.32 13.13
N ALA A 282 -11.39 -15.90 13.63
CA ALA A 282 -12.28 -16.73 14.44
C ALA A 282 -13.20 -17.65 13.60
N THR A 283 -13.14 -17.58 12.27
CA THR A 283 -13.97 -18.41 11.38
C THR A 283 -13.67 -19.89 11.59
N PRO A 284 -14.69 -20.75 11.77
CA PRO A 284 -14.50 -22.20 11.83
C PRO A 284 -13.90 -22.77 10.54
N VAL A 285 -12.87 -23.60 10.68
CA VAL A 285 -12.13 -24.22 9.58
C VAL A 285 -12.17 -25.75 9.67
N ASP A 286 -11.94 -26.41 8.54
CA ASP A 286 -11.70 -27.84 8.47
C ASP A 286 -10.26 -28.22 8.89
N SER A 287 -9.91 -29.50 8.76
CA SER A 287 -8.57 -30.01 9.11
C SER A 287 -7.45 -29.50 8.21
N SER A 288 -7.77 -28.84 7.10
CA SER A 288 -6.85 -28.26 6.13
C SER A 288 -6.74 -26.73 6.27
N ASP A 289 -7.22 -26.18 7.39
CA ASP A 289 -7.28 -24.74 7.66
C ASP A 289 -8.21 -23.97 6.68
N ARG A 290 -9.07 -24.67 5.92
CA ARG A 290 -10.00 -24.05 4.99
C ARG A 290 -11.33 -23.75 5.70
N PRO A 291 -11.86 -22.52 5.62
CA PRO A 291 -13.17 -22.23 6.19
C PRO A 291 -14.28 -22.93 5.42
N ASN A 292 -15.27 -23.47 6.15
CA ASN A 292 -16.46 -24.08 5.54
C ASN A 292 -17.37 -23.03 4.88
N ASP A 293 -17.44 -21.85 5.51
CA ASP A 293 -18.11 -20.65 4.99
C ASP A 293 -17.07 -19.52 4.94
N PRO A 294 -16.35 -19.36 3.81
CA PRO A 294 -15.22 -18.44 3.72
C PRO A 294 -15.66 -16.98 3.81
N PRO A 295 -15.03 -16.16 4.67
CA PRO A 295 -15.11 -14.72 4.54
C PRO A 295 -14.63 -14.27 3.15
N VAL A 296 -15.15 -13.13 2.70
CA VAL A 296 -14.89 -12.60 1.36
C VAL A 296 -14.20 -11.24 1.49
N LEU A 297 -13.12 -11.04 0.75
CA LEU A 297 -12.60 -9.72 0.40
C LEU A 297 -13.45 -9.20 -0.76
N ILE A 298 -14.41 -8.34 -0.44
CA ILE A 298 -15.38 -7.79 -1.39
C ILE A 298 -14.66 -6.86 -2.36
N SER A 299 -13.81 -5.96 -1.85
CA SER A 299 -12.92 -5.14 -2.67
C SER A 299 -11.67 -4.72 -1.90
N ALA A 300 -10.60 -4.43 -2.65
CA ALA A 300 -9.48 -3.63 -2.19
C ALA A 300 -9.42 -2.33 -3.01
N GLU A 301 -9.25 -1.19 -2.36
CA GLU A 301 -9.29 0.13 -3.00
C GLU A 301 -8.11 0.99 -2.53
N LEU A 302 -7.49 1.74 -3.45
CA LEU A 302 -6.50 2.75 -3.10
C LEU A 302 -7.21 4.01 -2.57
N ILE A 303 -6.79 4.50 -1.41
CA ILE A 303 -7.26 5.76 -0.84
C ILE A 303 -6.07 6.68 -0.54
N ASP A 304 -6.28 8.00 -0.57
CA ASP A 304 -5.25 8.96 -0.20
C ASP A 304 -4.68 8.62 1.18
N ALA A 305 -3.34 8.56 1.26
CA ALA A 305 -2.66 8.45 2.54
C ALA A 305 -2.66 9.81 3.25
N ASP A 306 -2.52 9.79 4.57
CA ASP A 306 -2.23 11.00 5.33
C ASP A 306 -0.88 11.61 4.89
N PRO A 307 -0.64 12.91 5.15
CA PRO A 307 0.67 13.50 4.96
C PRO A 307 1.76 12.68 5.65
N TYR A 308 2.96 12.66 5.06
CA TYR A 308 4.04 11.80 5.50
C TYR A 308 4.34 11.98 6.99
N GLY A 309 4.36 10.87 7.73
CA GLY A 309 4.63 10.86 9.18
C GLY A 309 3.48 11.33 10.08
N THR A 310 2.29 11.64 9.53
CA THR A 310 1.15 12.12 10.32
C THR A 310 0.04 11.07 10.51
N GLY A 311 0.06 10.00 9.73
CA GLY A 311 -0.93 8.92 9.81
C GLY A 311 -0.82 8.09 11.09
N PRO A 312 -1.86 7.31 11.42
CA PRO A 312 -1.93 6.52 12.65
C PRO A 312 -0.81 5.48 12.78
N GLU A 313 -0.42 5.12 14.00
CA GLU A 313 0.55 4.04 14.20
C GLU A 313 -0.01 2.68 13.72
N PRO A 314 0.85 1.75 13.26
CA PRO A 314 0.46 0.38 12.99
C PRO A 314 -0.27 -0.26 14.18
N LEU A 315 -1.20 -1.16 13.89
CA LEU A 315 -1.82 -2.00 14.91
C LEU A 315 -0.74 -2.80 15.64
N SER A 316 -0.67 -2.68 16.96
CA SER A 316 0.20 -3.50 17.79
C SER A 316 -0.55 -4.65 18.44
N THR A 317 0.18 -5.67 18.88
CA THR A 317 -0.36 -6.80 19.65
C THR A 317 -0.97 -6.37 21.01
N GLN A 318 -0.72 -5.15 21.48
CA GLN A 318 -1.26 -4.63 22.73
C GLN A 318 -2.61 -3.93 22.55
N ALA A 319 -3.67 -4.72 22.32
CA ALA A 319 -5.05 -4.28 22.53
C ALA A 319 -5.83 -5.30 23.38
N ARG A 320 -5.18 -5.84 24.41
CA ARG A 320 -5.84 -6.40 25.61
C ARG A 320 -5.51 -5.47 26.77
N GLY A 321 -6.24 -4.36 26.85
CA GLY A 321 -5.89 -3.25 27.76
C GLY A 321 -7.05 -2.52 28.40
N ASP A 322 -8.30 -2.69 27.97
CA ASP A 322 -9.43 -2.11 28.69
C ASP A 322 -9.99 -3.16 29.65
N LYS A 323 -9.38 -3.21 30.84
CA LYS A 323 -10.06 -3.79 32.00
C LYS A 323 -11.33 -2.98 32.23
N GLU A 324 -12.47 -3.67 32.23
CA GLU A 324 -13.69 -3.19 32.88
C GLU A 324 -13.31 -2.53 34.21
N VAL A 325 -13.52 -1.22 34.29
CA VAL A 325 -13.64 -0.52 35.56
C VAL A 325 -14.93 -1.04 36.19
N ARG A 326 -14.79 -2.00 37.10
CA ARG A 326 -15.75 -2.22 38.18
C ARG A 326 -15.30 -1.44 39.40
#